data_AF-A0A8J3YPR0-F1
#
_entry.id   AF-A0A8J3YPR0-F1
#
_cell.length_a   1.000
_cell.length_b   1.000
_cell.length_c   1.000
_cell.angle_alpha   90.00
_cell.angle_beta   90.00
_cell.angle_gamma   90.00
#
_symmetry.space_group_name_H-M   'P 1'
#
loop_
_entity.id
_entity.type
_entity.pdbx_description
1 polymer ?
#
loop_
_entity_poly.entity_id
_entity_poly.type
_entity_poly.pdbx_seq_one_letter_code
_entity_poly.pdbx_strand_id
1 'polypeptide(L)'
;MAAADATGGQIVGSYNLLQAELQCPHCDERAACEVEFRLGLLDLRTYRLGEPLRWAGGRRDKPLRCPDRGDATGAGYTVCPVCERDFWVRLDVVGDRIVTAVPDPDRSGYLT
;
A
#
# COMPACT_ATOMS: atom_id res chain seq x y z
N MET A 1 27.73 -37.38 7.34
CA MET A 1 26.92 -36.65 8.33
C MET A 1 27.31 -35.18 8.27
N ALA A 2 26.43 -34.34 7.76
CA ALA A 2 26.21 -32.92 8.06
C ALA A 2 25.46 -32.27 6.88
N ALA A 3 24.29 -31.76 7.20
CA ALA A 3 23.29 -31.20 6.31
C ALA A 3 23.70 -29.84 5.75
N ALA A 4 23.27 -29.55 4.52
CA ALA A 4 23.10 -28.18 4.05
C ALA A 4 21.61 -27.87 4.13
N ASP A 5 21.19 -27.23 5.23
CA ASP A 5 19.87 -26.63 5.33
C ASP A 5 19.81 -25.44 4.38
N ALA A 6 19.05 -25.59 3.30
CA ALA A 6 18.61 -24.49 2.48
C ALA A 6 17.51 -23.75 3.24
N THR A 7 17.89 -22.81 4.10
CA THR A 7 16.94 -21.87 4.69
C THR A 7 16.45 -20.96 3.56
N GLY A 8 15.33 -21.35 2.94
CA GLY A 8 14.54 -20.46 2.11
C GLY A 8 14.18 -19.24 2.95
N GLY A 9 14.87 -18.13 2.67
CA GLY A 9 14.60 -16.86 3.32
C GLY A 9 13.15 -16.49 3.09
N GLN A 10 12.34 -16.62 4.14
CA GLN A 10 10.97 -16.19 4.16
C GLN A 10 10.98 -14.67 3.89
N ILE A 11 10.47 -14.25 2.74
CA ILE A 11 10.26 -12.82 2.46
C ILE A 11 9.14 -12.39 3.40
N VAL A 12 9.50 -11.81 4.55
CA VAL A 12 8.55 -11.02 5.33
C VAL A 12 8.18 -9.85 4.42
N GLY A 13 7.00 -9.90 3.82
CA GLY A 13 6.56 -8.91 2.84
C GLY A 13 6.31 -7.57 3.53
N SER A 14 7.32 -6.72 3.63
CA SER A 14 7.17 -5.38 4.19
C SER A 14 6.20 -4.52 3.37
N TYR A 15 5.51 -3.61 4.04
CA TYR A 15 4.55 -2.66 3.45
C TYR A 15 4.70 -1.29 4.12
N ASN A 16 3.99 -0.30 3.60
CA ASN A 16 3.76 1.00 4.22
C ASN A 16 2.27 1.15 4.57
N LEU A 17 1.97 2.07 5.47
CA LEU A 17 0.62 2.44 5.87
C LEU A 17 0.31 3.85 5.38
N LEU A 18 -0.91 4.05 4.87
CA LEU A 18 -1.47 5.36 4.62
C LEU A 18 -2.69 5.54 5.52
N GLN A 19 -2.68 6.59 6.34
CA GLN A 19 -3.86 7.04 7.06
C GLN A 19 -4.67 7.96 6.15
N ALA A 20 -5.89 7.55 5.79
CA ALA A 20 -6.78 8.32 4.93
C ALA A 20 -8.25 8.13 5.34
N GLU A 21 -9.07 9.17 5.16
CA GLU A 21 -10.52 9.05 5.23
C GLU A 21 -11.05 8.49 3.91
N LEU A 22 -11.73 7.35 3.95
CA LEU A 22 -12.26 6.67 2.77
C LEU A 22 -13.75 6.40 2.96
N GLN A 23 -14.51 6.46 1.86
CA GLN A 23 -15.89 5.99 1.81
C GLN A 23 -15.90 4.50 1.51
N CYS A 24 -16.50 3.68 2.38
CA CYS A 24 -16.53 2.25 2.18
C CYS A 24 -17.48 1.88 1.03
N PRO A 25 -17.04 1.04 0.05
CA PRO A 25 -17.91 0.62 -1.04
C PRO A 25 -19.03 -0.35 -0.60
N HIS A 26 -18.98 -0.88 0.62
CA HIS A 26 -19.94 -1.88 1.11
C HIS A 26 -21.03 -1.29 2.00
N CYS A 27 -20.69 -0.38 2.92
CA CYS A 27 -21.64 0.23 3.85
C CYS A 27 -21.85 1.73 3.65
N ASP A 28 -21.16 2.34 2.68
CA ASP A 28 -21.25 3.77 2.32
C ASP A 28 -20.74 4.77 3.39
N GLU A 29 -20.32 4.27 4.56
CA GLU A 29 -19.78 5.10 5.63
C GLU A 29 -18.38 5.64 5.31
N ARG A 30 -18.13 6.88 5.75
CA ARG A 30 -16.81 7.52 5.71
C ARG A 30 -16.08 7.32 7.02
N ALA A 31 -14.90 6.73 6.97
CA ALA A 31 -14.10 6.45 8.15
C ALA A 31 -12.61 6.62 7.91
N ALA A 32 -11.86 6.84 9.00
CA ALA A 32 -10.41 6.81 8.97
C ALA A 32 -9.94 5.35 8.83
N CYS A 33 -9.27 5.07 7.71
CA CYS A 33 -8.76 3.75 7.38
C CYS A 33 -7.23 3.73 7.39
N GLU A 34 -6.66 2.58 7.74
CA GLU A 34 -5.25 2.26 7.54
C GLU A 34 -5.12 1.45 6.25
N VAL A 35 -4.51 2.04 5.22
CA VAL A 35 -4.32 1.40 3.93
C VAL A 35 -2.91 0.85 3.83
N GLU A 36 -2.77 -0.47 3.76
CA GLU A 36 -1.51 -1.15 3.50
C GLU A 36 -1.15 -1.05 2.02
N PHE A 37 0.06 -0.60 1.69
CA PHE A 37 0.50 -0.50 0.30
C PHE A 37 1.99 -0.81 0.10
N ARG A 38 2.38 -1.14 -1.13
CA ARG A 38 3.75 -1.56 -1.50
C ARG A 38 4.40 -0.64 -2.54
N LEU A 39 4.48 0.65 -2.22
CA LEU A 39 5.24 1.65 -2.98
C LEU A 39 6.32 2.28 -2.09
N GLY A 40 7.44 2.68 -2.71
CA GLY A 40 8.51 3.40 -2.02
C GLY A 40 9.43 2.50 -1.18
N LEU A 41 10.02 3.07 -0.14
CA LEU A 41 10.81 2.38 0.87
C LEU A 41 9.87 1.61 1.80
N LEU A 42 9.94 0.29 1.79
CA LEU A 42 9.06 -0.59 2.56
C LEU A 42 9.63 -0.86 3.96
N ASP A 43 9.72 0.20 4.77
CA ASP A 43 10.23 0.17 6.15
C ASP A 43 9.14 0.42 7.20
N LEU A 44 7.89 0.00 6.92
CA LEU A 44 6.73 0.13 7.81
C LEU A 44 6.43 1.59 8.19
N ARG A 45 6.55 2.50 7.23
CA ARG A 45 6.23 3.92 7.44
C ARG A 45 4.73 4.16 7.34
N THR A 46 4.26 5.04 8.21
CA THR A 46 2.93 5.63 8.13
C THR A 46 3.00 6.98 7.43
N TYR A 47 2.15 7.16 6.43
CA TYR A 47 2.00 8.38 5.64
C TYR A 47 0.60 8.96 5.78
N ARG A 48 0.45 10.21 5.37
CA ARG A 48 -0.83 10.89 5.09
C ARG A 48 -0.88 11.39 3.64
N LEU A 49 -2.09 11.67 3.15
CA LEU A 49 -2.26 12.33 1.86
C LEU A 49 -1.51 13.67 1.83
N GLY A 50 -0.84 13.93 0.72
CA GLY A 50 0.02 15.09 0.48
C GLY A 50 1.46 14.93 0.96
N GLU A 51 1.78 13.91 1.78
CA GLU A 51 3.15 13.70 2.27
C GLU A 51 4.08 13.13 1.19
N PRO A 52 5.39 13.46 1.26
CA PRO A 52 6.37 12.93 0.33
C PRO A 52 6.67 11.45 0.62
N LEU A 53 6.45 10.60 -0.38
CA LEU A 53 6.83 9.20 -0.38
C LEU A 53 8.35 9.07 -0.44
N ARG A 54 8.93 8.31 0.50
CA ARG A 54 10.34 7.97 0.45
C ARG A 54 10.55 6.79 -0.46
N TRP A 55 11.53 6.87 -1.36
CA TRP A 55 11.90 5.79 -2.27
C TRP A 55 13.16 5.06 -1.79
N ALA A 56 13.30 3.77 -2.09
CA ALA A 56 14.35 2.91 -1.55
C ALA A 56 15.75 3.11 -2.16
N GLY A 57 15.92 4.03 -3.13
CA GLY A 57 17.23 4.38 -3.69
C GLY A 57 18.09 3.19 -4.13
N GLY A 58 17.57 2.28 -4.98
CA GLY A 58 18.30 1.04 -5.32
C GLY A 58 17.78 0.27 -6.54
N ARG A 59 18.61 -0.65 -7.05
CA ARG A 59 18.64 -1.12 -8.46
C ARG A 59 17.77 -2.31 -8.87
N ARG A 60 17.04 -3.03 -8.01
CA ARG A 60 16.53 -4.35 -8.44
C ARG A 60 15.02 -4.59 -8.41
N ASP A 61 14.25 -3.96 -7.54
CA ASP A 61 12.83 -4.36 -7.43
C ASP A 61 11.92 -3.14 -7.61
N LYS A 62 11.13 -3.13 -8.69
CA LYS A 62 10.08 -2.12 -8.89
C LYS A 62 8.86 -2.51 -8.02
N PRO A 63 8.11 -1.55 -7.45
CA PRO A 63 8.27 -0.10 -7.51
C PRO A 63 8.99 0.47 -6.27
N LEU A 64 10.09 -0.14 -5.81
CA LEU A 64 10.94 0.44 -4.76
C LEU A 64 11.77 1.63 -5.27
N ARG A 65 12.04 1.66 -6.59
CA ARG A 65 12.75 2.74 -7.26
C ARG A 65 11.79 3.90 -7.58
N CYS A 66 12.21 5.12 -7.26
CA CYS A 66 11.58 6.35 -7.73
C CYS A 66 11.47 6.35 -9.26
N PRO A 67 10.26 6.40 -9.83
CA PRO A 67 10.07 6.56 -11.27
C PRO A 67 10.46 7.96 -11.72
N ASP A 68 10.56 8.16 -13.03
CA ASP A 68 10.88 9.48 -13.56
C ASP A 68 9.78 10.47 -13.16
N ARG A 69 10.17 11.63 -12.62
CA ARG A 69 9.29 12.66 -12.00
C ARG A 69 8.60 12.27 -10.69
N GLY A 70 8.83 11.07 -10.17
CA GLY A 70 8.22 10.64 -8.91
C GLY A 70 6.75 10.24 -9.04
N ASP A 71 6.26 10.01 -10.26
CA ASP A 71 4.87 9.66 -10.54
C ASP A 71 4.67 8.14 -10.56
N ALA A 72 3.73 7.62 -9.77
CA ALA A 72 3.43 6.18 -9.71
C ALA A 72 1.96 5.91 -9.39
N THR A 73 1.47 4.76 -9.82
CA THR A 73 0.18 4.20 -9.38
C THR A 73 0.42 2.94 -8.58
N GLY A 74 -0.33 2.74 -7.49
CA GLY A 74 -0.23 1.57 -6.64
C GLY A 74 -1.59 1.04 -6.23
N ALA A 75 -1.58 -0.20 -5.74
CA ALA A 75 -2.70 -0.79 -5.04
C ALA A 75 -2.41 -0.75 -3.53
N GLY A 76 -3.41 -0.31 -2.79
CA GLY A 76 -3.52 -0.42 -1.36
C GLY A 76 -4.65 -1.38 -0.98
N TYR A 77 -4.63 -1.83 0.27
CA TYR A 77 -5.61 -2.74 0.84
C TYR A 77 -6.01 -2.26 2.22
N THR A 78 -7.29 -2.34 2.56
CA THR A 78 -7.77 -1.94 3.89
C THR A 78 -9.03 -2.71 4.28
N VAL A 79 -9.36 -2.66 5.57
CA VAL A 79 -10.60 -3.19 6.14
C VAL A 79 -11.41 -2.01 6.67
N CYS A 80 -12.69 -1.94 6.30
CA CYS A 80 -13.58 -0.91 6.83
C CYS A 80 -13.71 -1.07 8.35
N PRO A 81 -13.45 -0.03 9.17
CA PRO A 81 -13.60 -0.13 10.62
C PRO A 81 -15.07 -0.14 11.08
N VAL A 82 -16.03 0.06 10.16
CA VAL A 82 -17.46 0.10 10.47
C VAL A 82 -18.14 -1.23 10.17
N CYS A 83 -17.98 -1.77 8.96
CA CYS A 83 -18.64 -3.00 8.53
C CYS A 83 -17.69 -4.21 8.42
N GLU A 84 -16.41 -4.03 8.73
CA GLU A 84 -15.37 -5.08 8.76
C GLU A 84 -15.12 -5.80 7.43
N ARG A 85 -15.68 -5.28 6.33
CA ARG A 85 -15.43 -5.76 4.96
C ARG A 85 -14.21 -5.07 4.38
N ASP A 86 -13.38 -5.84 3.70
CA ASP A 86 -12.19 -5.33 3.05
C ASP A 86 -12.49 -4.80 1.64
N PHE A 87 -11.61 -3.94 1.17
CA PHE A 87 -11.66 -3.44 -0.20
C PHE A 87 -10.28 -2.98 -0.65
N TRP A 88 -10.06 -3.04 -1.96
CA TRP A 88 -8.87 -2.50 -2.58
C TRP A 88 -8.97 -0.99 -2.71
N VAL A 89 -7.82 -0.33 -2.65
CA VAL A 89 -7.68 1.11 -2.79
C VAL A 89 -6.69 1.39 -3.91
N ARG A 90 -7.06 2.24 -4.86
CA ARG A 90 -6.12 2.77 -5.85
C ARG A 90 -5.42 3.99 -5.27
N LEU A 91 -4.09 3.98 -5.37
CA LEU A 91 -3.22 5.06 -4.92
C LEU A 91 -2.55 5.73 -6.10
N ASP A 92 -2.53 7.06 -6.11
CA ASP A 92 -1.75 7.84 -7.06
C ASP A 92 -0.69 8.65 -6.33
N VAL A 93 0.54 8.57 -6.83
CA VAL A 93 1.69 9.37 -6.40
C VAL A 93 2.06 10.30 -7.54
N VAL A 94 2.18 11.60 -7.25
CA VAL A 94 2.57 12.63 -8.23
C VAL A 94 3.67 13.49 -7.61
N GLY A 95 4.80 13.64 -8.30
CA GLY A 95 5.90 14.45 -7.80
C GLY A 95 6.41 13.99 -6.44
N ASP A 96 6.57 12.68 -6.27
CA ASP A 96 6.93 12.02 -5.01
C ASP A 96 5.92 12.18 -3.86
N ARG A 97 4.68 12.59 -4.12
CA ARG A 97 3.66 12.77 -3.07
C ARG A 97 2.46 11.89 -3.30
N ILE A 98 1.93 11.27 -2.24
CA ILE A 98 0.67 10.51 -2.32
C ILE A 98 -0.46 11.52 -2.44
N VAL A 99 -1.10 11.61 -3.60
CA VAL A 99 -2.12 12.64 -3.87
C VAL A 99 -3.54 12.09 -3.81
N THR A 100 -3.73 10.80 -4.09
CA THR A 100 -5.05 10.17 -4.15
C THR A 100 -5.02 8.82 -3.44
N ALA A 101 -6.10 8.55 -2.71
CA ALA A 101 -6.48 7.22 -2.25
C ALA A 101 -7.99 7.07 -2.40
N VAL A 102 -8.43 6.15 -3.26
CA VAL A 102 -9.85 5.92 -3.52
C VAL A 102 -10.14 4.43 -3.57
N PRO A 103 -11.29 3.95 -3.09
CA PRO A 103 -11.72 2.56 -3.31
C PRO A 103 -11.62 2.20 -4.80
N ASP A 104 -11.14 0.99 -5.08
CA ASP A 104 -11.05 0.43 -6.41
C ASP A 104 -12.28 -0.47 -6.65
N PRO A 105 -13.31 0.01 -7.38
CA PRO A 105 -14.55 -0.76 -7.59
C PRO A 105 -14.36 -1.95 -8.52
N ASP A 106 -13.24 -2.00 -9.27
CA ASP A 106 -12.96 -3.06 -10.22
C ASP A 106 -12.29 -4.28 -9.55
N ARG A 107 -12.03 -4.19 -8.24
CA ARG A 107 -11.37 -5.25 -7.46
C ARG A 107 -12.14 -5.60 -6.20
N SER A 108 -12.68 -6.82 -6.19
CA SER A 108 -13.31 -7.39 -4.99
C SER A 108 -12.28 -7.64 -3.88
N GLY A 109 -12.69 -7.36 -2.64
CA GLY A 109 -12.01 -7.83 -1.45
C GLY A 109 -12.09 -9.35 -1.28
N TYR A 110 -11.38 -9.87 -0.29
CA TYR A 110 -11.36 -11.27 0.12
C TYR A 110 -12.46 -11.61 1.13
N LEU A 111 -12.94 -10.63 1.91
CA LEU A 111 -14.00 -10.73 2.91
C LEU A 111 -15.30 -10.15 2.34
N THR A 112 -15.81 -10.77 1.28
CA THR A 112 -17.12 -10.44 0.67
C THR A 112 -18.29 -10.93 1.52
#